data_AF-A0A3C1I0L2-F1
#
_entry.id   AF-A0A3C1I0L2-F1
#
_cell.length_a   1.000
_cell.length_b   1.000
_cell.length_c   1.000
_cell.angle_alpha   90.00
_cell.angle_beta   90.00
_cell.angle_gamma   90.00
#
_symmetry.space_group_name_H-M   'P 1'
#
loop_
_entity.id
_entity.type
_entity.pdbx_description
1 polymer ?
#
loop_
_entity_poly.entity_id
_entity_poly.type
_entity_poly.pdbx_seq_one_letter_code
_entity_poly.pdbx_strand_id
1 'polypeptide(L)'
;MRKILLMFLLIGTVFVLFFITPNKSVHAEANGQEDHQLFEVKTKFLTMRTAPDEGAEIVGHLVVGNKLRTFEEFNGWVKTFYAGQPVWVMKEHISLIEEQVHVEEIEPEFDEEQAATKEVEDKKSTAESHQKSNSYDKKEVSENAQENFTNPFSIKQENNEYADIPTGYLEAKEMKISENTIMITKQELEGVEILLDPGHGGKDSGATKDKIFEKNLALSTAKKVAEKLSQAGASVHYTRENDTFISLENRVKKSNSHQTDAFISLHFDYFNDPEANGVSTYFYNHGTSKALANEIHSALMDGIPMADRGVRTADYYVLVNNLKPSVLLELGFMTSPTDFEKIQTEEYQDKVAKAITDGLVNYFNQN
;
A
#
# COMPACT_ATOMS: atom_id res chain seq x y z
N MET A 1 -41.78 -31.64 -72.23
CA MET A 1 -40.66 -32.56 -72.52
C MET A 1 -39.58 -32.34 -71.47
N ARG A 2 -39.21 -33.42 -70.76
CA ARG A 2 -37.92 -33.73 -70.09
C ARG A 2 -36.82 -32.63 -70.04
N LYS A 3 -36.33 -32.29 -68.82
CA LYS A 3 -34.96 -32.56 -68.27
C LYS A 3 -34.22 -31.20 -68.07
N ILE A 4 -33.33 -30.89 -67.12
CA ILE A 4 -32.42 -31.61 -66.21
C ILE A 4 -31.97 -30.63 -65.10
N LEU A 5 -31.65 -31.19 -63.93
CA LEU A 5 -30.96 -30.65 -62.75
C LEU A 5 -29.51 -30.22 -63.06
N LEU A 6 -29.02 -29.08 -62.55
CA LEU A 6 -27.61 -28.98 -62.12
C LEU A 6 -27.38 -27.87 -61.09
N MET A 7 -26.69 -28.27 -60.02
CA MET A 7 -26.28 -27.55 -58.82
C MET A 7 -24.90 -26.94 -59.05
N PHE A 8 -24.68 -25.66 -58.72
CA PHE A 8 -23.35 -25.13 -58.41
C PHE A 8 -23.40 -24.08 -57.30
N LEU A 9 -22.61 -24.36 -56.28
CA LEU A 9 -22.29 -23.58 -55.10
C LEU A 9 -21.34 -22.44 -55.50
N LEU A 10 -21.62 -21.18 -55.12
CA LEU A 10 -20.60 -20.14 -55.06
C LEU A 10 -20.81 -19.30 -53.79
N ILE A 11 -19.85 -19.42 -52.87
CA ILE A 11 -19.71 -18.62 -51.66
C ILE A 11 -19.23 -17.23 -52.08
N GLY A 12 -20.03 -16.21 -51.82
CA GLY A 12 -19.65 -14.80 -51.97
C GLY A 12 -19.47 -14.16 -50.60
N THR A 13 -18.23 -13.93 -50.22
CA THR A 13 -17.79 -13.16 -49.05
C THR A 13 -18.14 -11.68 -49.21
N VAL A 14 -18.95 -11.14 -48.30
CA VAL A 14 -19.18 -9.69 -48.19
C VAL A 14 -18.30 -9.14 -47.06
N PHE A 15 -17.24 -8.43 -47.46
CA PHE A 15 -16.44 -7.59 -46.58
C PHE A 15 -17.24 -6.31 -46.27
N VAL A 16 -17.64 -6.11 -45.02
CA VAL A 16 -18.12 -4.82 -44.51
C VAL A 16 -16.98 -4.16 -43.75
N LEU A 17 -16.40 -3.14 -44.36
CA LEU A 17 -15.42 -2.24 -43.74
C LEU A 17 -16.12 -1.42 -42.65
N PHE A 18 -15.81 -1.72 -41.38
CA PHE A 18 -16.10 -0.81 -40.27
C PHE A 18 -15.00 0.26 -40.22
N PHE A 19 -15.37 1.52 -40.44
CA PHE A 19 -14.54 2.65 -40.07
C PHE A 19 -14.45 2.71 -38.54
N ILE A 20 -13.29 2.32 -38.00
CA ILE A 20 -12.95 2.51 -36.60
C ILE A 20 -12.59 3.99 -36.42
N THR A 21 -13.49 4.77 -35.84
CA THR A 21 -13.14 6.06 -35.24
C THR A 21 -12.23 5.82 -34.03
N PRO A 22 -11.21 6.65 -33.77
CA PRO A 22 -10.39 6.50 -32.57
C PRO A 22 -11.27 6.66 -31.33
N ASN A 23 -11.34 5.59 -30.54
CA ASN A 23 -11.92 5.62 -29.20
C ASN A 23 -11.17 6.67 -28.39
N LYS A 24 -11.91 7.67 -27.88
CA LYS A 24 -11.45 8.47 -26.76
C LYS A 24 -11.12 7.50 -25.62
N SER A 25 -9.89 7.56 -25.13
CA SER A 25 -9.48 6.93 -23.88
C SER A 25 -10.41 7.43 -22.78
N VAL A 26 -11.22 6.53 -22.24
CA VAL A 26 -11.95 6.77 -21.01
C VAL A 26 -10.91 6.71 -19.91
N HIS A 27 -10.40 7.88 -19.50
CA HIS A 27 -9.81 8.04 -18.19
C HIS A 27 -10.85 7.58 -17.17
N ALA A 28 -10.43 6.81 -16.16
CA ALA A 28 -11.21 6.56 -14.96
C ALA A 28 -11.26 7.85 -14.13
N GLU A 29 -11.81 8.92 -14.70
CA GLU A 29 -12.33 10.05 -13.95
C GLU A 29 -13.79 9.73 -13.66
N ALA A 30 -14.06 9.35 -12.41
CA ALA A 30 -15.41 9.31 -11.88
C ALA A 30 -15.90 10.77 -11.78
N ASN A 31 -16.45 11.28 -12.87
CA ASN A 31 -17.20 12.53 -12.84
C ASN A 31 -18.62 12.20 -12.39
N GLY A 32 -18.93 12.51 -11.13
CA GLY A 32 -20.29 12.51 -10.61
C GLY A 32 -20.44 11.96 -9.21
N GLN A 33 -20.02 12.72 -8.20
CA GLN A 33 -20.80 12.98 -6.98
C GLN A 33 -21.64 11.79 -6.45
N GLU A 34 -20.99 10.72 -6.01
CA GLU A 34 -21.54 9.87 -4.95
C GLU A 34 -20.57 9.95 -3.78
N ASP A 35 -20.83 10.92 -2.92
CA ASP A 35 -20.19 11.03 -1.62
C ASP A 35 -20.47 9.72 -0.87
N HIS A 36 -19.47 8.85 -0.71
CA HIS A 36 -19.59 7.60 0.05
C HIS A 36 -19.69 7.93 1.53
N GLN A 37 -20.83 8.50 1.91
CA GLN A 37 -21.16 8.99 3.22
C GLN A 37 -20.88 7.92 4.29
N LEU A 38 -20.15 8.33 5.33
CA LEU A 38 -19.83 7.48 6.47
C LEU A 38 -20.97 7.56 7.47
N PHE A 39 -21.59 6.43 7.79
CA PHE A 39 -22.67 6.35 8.76
C PHE A 39 -22.24 5.58 10.01
N GLU A 40 -22.86 5.90 11.14
CA GLU A 40 -22.74 5.15 12.40
C GLU A 40 -24.07 4.47 12.74
N VAL A 41 -24.01 3.21 13.14
CA VAL A 41 -25.16 2.46 13.65
C VAL A 41 -25.63 3.04 14.99
N LYS A 42 -26.91 3.39 15.08
CA LYS A 42 -27.52 3.98 16.30
C LYS A 42 -28.44 3.02 17.07
N THR A 43 -28.71 1.85 16.53
CA THR A 43 -29.51 0.82 17.20
C THR A 43 -28.64 -0.25 17.86
N LYS A 44 -29.19 -0.93 18.86
CA LYS A 44 -28.49 -2.03 19.56
C LYS A 44 -28.14 -3.18 18.61
N PHE A 45 -29.03 -3.50 17.67
CA PHE A 45 -28.81 -4.51 16.65
C PHE A 45 -29.40 -4.03 15.32
N LEU A 46 -28.53 -3.88 14.32
CA LEU A 46 -28.92 -3.59 12.95
C LEU A 46 -28.73 -4.85 12.11
N THR A 47 -29.84 -5.42 11.65
CA THR A 47 -29.84 -6.64 10.85
C THR A 47 -29.32 -6.36 9.43
N MET A 48 -28.34 -7.15 9.01
CA MET A 48 -27.80 -7.17 7.65
C MET A 48 -28.45 -8.29 6.85
N ARG A 49 -28.87 -8.00 5.63
CA ARG A 49 -29.60 -8.94 4.77
C ARG A 49 -29.03 -9.06 3.38
N THR A 50 -29.34 -10.15 2.69
CA THR A 50 -28.91 -10.40 1.31
C THR A 50 -29.68 -9.57 0.27
N ALA A 51 -30.86 -9.03 0.61
CA ALA A 51 -31.69 -8.18 -0.23
C ALA A 51 -32.40 -7.08 0.61
N PRO A 52 -32.88 -5.98 0.00
CA PRO A 52 -33.55 -4.88 0.69
C PRO A 52 -35.02 -5.24 1.01
N ASP A 53 -35.19 -6.30 1.80
CA ASP A 53 -36.48 -6.90 2.12
C ASP A 53 -36.44 -7.50 3.54
N GLU A 54 -37.51 -7.32 4.33
CA GLU A 54 -37.55 -7.80 5.72
C GLU A 54 -37.61 -9.34 5.85
N GLY A 55 -37.99 -10.04 4.78
CA GLY A 55 -37.99 -11.49 4.69
C GLY A 55 -36.68 -12.09 4.14
N ALA A 56 -35.76 -11.26 3.63
CA ALA A 56 -34.50 -11.74 3.08
C ALA A 56 -33.59 -12.39 4.12
N GLU A 57 -32.72 -13.30 3.67
CA GLU A 57 -31.79 -14.04 4.53
C GLU A 57 -30.94 -13.08 5.36
N ILE A 58 -30.83 -13.38 6.66
CA ILE A 58 -30.03 -12.60 7.61
C ILE A 58 -28.58 -13.06 7.50
N VAL A 59 -27.71 -12.14 7.12
CA VAL A 59 -26.25 -12.35 7.05
C VAL A 59 -25.61 -12.17 8.43
N GLY A 60 -26.18 -11.29 9.26
CA GLY A 60 -25.71 -11.04 10.62
C GLY A 60 -26.29 -9.76 11.20
N HIS A 61 -25.63 -9.25 12.24
CA HIS A 61 -26.01 -8.00 12.90
C HIS A 61 -24.80 -7.09 13.11
N LEU A 62 -25.00 -5.80 12.88
CA LEU A 62 -24.12 -4.74 13.38
C LEU A 62 -24.65 -4.24 14.72
N VAL A 63 -23.78 -3.69 15.54
CA VAL A 63 -24.13 -3.11 16.84
C VAL A 63 -23.89 -1.60 16.83
N VAL A 64 -24.47 -0.91 17.82
CA VAL A 64 -24.28 0.52 18.02
C VAL A 64 -22.80 0.91 17.97
N GLY A 65 -22.49 2.03 17.32
CA GLY A 65 -21.12 2.51 17.16
C GLY A 65 -20.34 1.91 15.99
N ASN A 66 -20.82 0.82 15.38
CA ASN A 66 -20.24 0.34 14.13
C ASN A 66 -20.41 1.40 13.03
N LYS A 67 -19.35 1.59 12.24
CA LYS A 67 -19.34 2.54 11.13
C LYS A 67 -19.40 1.80 9.80
N LEU A 68 -20.15 2.33 8.85
CA LEU A 68 -20.33 1.74 7.52
C LEU A 68 -20.44 2.83 6.45
N ARG A 69 -19.87 2.55 5.28
CA ARG A 69 -20.08 3.38 4.09
C ARG A 69 -21.17 2.75 3.25
N THR A 70 -22.07 3.58 2.74
CA THR A 70 -23.16 3.15 1.87
C THR A 70 -22.88 3.57 0.43
N PHE A 71 -23.34 2.78 -0.53
CA PHE A 71 -23.09 3.03 -1.95
C PHE A 71 -24.30 2.73 -2.85
N GLU A 72 -25.44 2.38 -2.27
CA GLU A 72 -26.71 2.23 -3.00
C GLU A 72 -27.85 2.42 -2.00
N GLU A 73 -28.94 3.07 -2.40
CA GLU A 73 -30.15 3.23 -1.59
C GLU A 73 -31.37 2.76 -2.38
N PHE A 74 -32.24 1.99 -1.74
CA PHE A 74 -33.47 1.50 -2.34
C PHE A 74 -34.56 1.33 -1.28
N ASN A 75 -35.65 2.09 -1.40
CA ASN A 75 -36.85 1.96 -0.56
C ASN A 75 -36.57 1.91 0.96
N GLY A 76 -35.74 2.83 1.48
CA GLY A 76 -35.42 2.89 2.91
C GLY A 76 -34.31 1.94 3.36
N TRP A 77 -33.78 1.12 2.45
CA TRP A 77 -32.60 0.31 2.65
C TRP A 77 -31.39 0.98 2.03
N VAL A 78 -30.23 0.75 2.65
CA VAL A 78 -28.93 1.12 2.08
C VAL A 78 -28.04 -0.10 1.97
N LYS A 79 -27.22 -0.12 0.94
CA LYS A 79 -26.29 -1.20 0.66
C LYS A 79 -24.90 -0.83 1.17
N THR A 80 -24.30 -1.76 1.89
CA THR A 80 -22.95 -1.68 2.48
C THR A 80 -22.21 -2.99 2.25
N PHE A 81 -20.93 -3.06 2.59
CA PHE A 81 -20.18 -4.32 2.63
C PHE A 81 -20.09 -4.87 4.06
N TYR A 82 -20.25 -6.19 4.21
CA TYR A 82 -19.92 -6.93 5.41
C TYR A 82 -19.17 -8.21 5.03
N ALA A 83 -17.99 -8.42 5.62
CA ALA A 83 -17.09 -9.55 5.29
C ALA A 83 -16.86 -9.75 3.77
N GLY A 84 -16.78 -8.64 3.01
CA GLY A 84 -16.55 -8.67 1.57
C GLY A 84 -17.76 -9.06 0.71
N GLN A 85 -18.96 -9.15 1.28
CA GLN A 85 -20.22 -9.34 0.56
C GLN A 85 -21.10 -8.09 0.65
N PRO A 86 -21.79 -7.71 -0.44
CA PRO A 86 -22.78 -6.64 -0.36
C PRO A 86 -23.97 -7.12 0.48
N VAL A 87 -24.36 -6.30 1.45
CA VAL A 87 -25.50 -6.54 2.33
C VAL A 87 -26.35 -5.28 2.43
N TRP A 88 -27.62 -5.48 2.73
CA TRP A 88 -28.59 -4.40 2.91
C TRP A 88 -28.90 -4.21 4.40
N VAL A 89 -28.99 -2.95 4.82
CA VAL A 89 -29.40 -2.54 6.16
C VAL A 89 -30.44 -1.43 6.08
N MET A 90 -31.30 -1.31 7.09
CA MET A 90 -32.30 -0.25 7.16
C MET A 90 -31.64 1.10 7.47
N LYS A 91 -31.90 2.10 6.61
CA LYS A 91 -31.29 3.44 6.72
C LYS A 91 -31.70 4.19 7.98
N GLU A 92 -32.92 3.96 8.49
CA GLU A 92 -33.42 4.61 9.71
C GLU A 92 -32.57 4.31 10.96
N HIS A 93 -31.77 3.24 10.94
CA HIS A 93 -30.97 2.79 12.07
C HIS A 93 -29.52 3.29 12.06
N ILE A 94 -29.17 4.14 11.10
CA ILE A 94 -27.84 4.69 10.92
C ILE A 94 -27.90 6.21 10.82
N SER A 95 -26.84 6.91 11.21
CA SER A 95 -26.77 8.37 11.09
C SER A 95 -25.47 8.81 10.44
N LEU A 96 -25.56 9.80 9.56
CA LEU A 96 -24.41 10.37 8.87
C LEU A 96 -23.42 10.95 9.88
N ILE A 97 -22.13 10.67 9.68
CA ILE A 97 -21.02 11.31 10.35
C ILE A 97 -20.53 12.41 9.41
N GLU A 98 -20.87 13.68 9.70
CA GLU A 98 -20.34 14.82 8.97
C GLU A 98 -18.87 15.02 9.31
N GLU A 99 -17.97 14.97 8.33
CA GLU A 99 -16.57 15.35 8.50
C GLU A 99 -16.49 16.88 8.65
N GLN A 100 -16.10 17.35 9.83
CA GLN A 100 -15.82 18.77 10.04
C GLN A 100 -14.46 19.10 9.41
N VAL A 101 -14.50 19.73 8.23
CA VAL A 101 -13.30 20.33 7.62
C VAL A 101 -12.99 21.62 8.37
N HIS A 102 -11.96 21.61 9.22
CA HIS A 102 -11.38 22.83 9.78
C HIS A 102 -10.33 23.34 8.79
N VAL A 103 -10.65 24.44 8.10
CA VAL A 103 -9.69 25.19 7.28
C VAL A 103 -9.13 26.30 8.18
N GLU A 104 -7.89 26.15 8.66
CA GLU A 104 -7.15 27.29 9.23
C GLU A 104 -6.60 28.13 8.07
N GLU A 105 -7.16 29.32 7.91
CA GLU A 105 -6.73 30.35 6.97
C GLU A 105 -5.57 31.11 7.61
N ILE A 106 -4.34 30.96 7.08
CA ILE A 106 -3.16 31.69 7.54
C ILE A 106 -3.08 33.00 6.73
N GLU A 107 -3.41 34.13 7.34
CA GLU A 107 -3.04 35.45 6.82
C GLU A 107 -1.55 35.74 7.11
N PRO A 108 -0.79 36.31 6.15
CA PRO A 108 0.58 36.72 6.40
C PRO A 108 0.63 38.09 7.06
N GLU A 109 1.13 38.15 8.29
CA GLU A 109 1.42 39.39 9.00
C GLU A 109 2.77 39.97 8.51
N PHE A 110 2.72 41.19 7.97
CA PHE A 110 3.85 41.95 7.44
C PHE A 110 4.22 42.99 8.49
N ASP A 111 5.41 42.90 9.10
CA ASP A 111 5.95 43.94 9.98
C ASP A 111 7.16 44.61 9.32
N GLU A 112 7.01 45.90 9.01
CA GLU A 112 8.07 46.82 8.63
C GLU A 112 8.74 47.44 9.87
N GLU A 113 9.99 47.87 9.65
CA GLU A 113 10.69 48.96 10.37
C GLU A 113 11.51 48.60 11.63
N GLN A 114 12.85 48.59 11.50
CA GLN A 114 13.66 49.82 11.69
C GLN A 114 15.15 49.56 11.50
N ALA A 115 15.76 50.43 10.68
CA ALA A 115 17.19 50.54 10.46
C ALA A 115 17.85 51.46 11.51
N ALA A 116 19.03 51.10 12.01
CA ALA A 116 20.01 52.06 12.56
C ALA A 116 21.44 51.48 12.62
N THR A 117 22.21 51.78 11.57
CA THR A 117 23.63 52.23 11.55
C THR A 117 24.62 51.82 12.66
N LYS A 118 25.79 51.27 12.26
CA LYS A 118 27.11 51.91 12.49
C LYS A 118 28.27 51.28 11.69
N GLU A 119 28.91 52.16 10.92
CA GLU A 119 30.30 52.26 10.42
C GLU A 119 31.41 51.69 11.36
N VAL A 120 32.67 51.38 11.02
CA VAL A 120 33.59 51.46 9.83
C VAL A 120 34.95 50.83 10.26
N GLU A 121 35.75 50.30 9.29
CA GLU A 121 37.23 50.13 9.27
C GLU A 121 37.94 49.18 10.27
N ASP A 122 39.10 48.55 10.03
CA ASP A 122 39.98 48.33 8.87
C ASP A 122 41.07 47.30 9.29
N LYS A 123 41.77 46.73 8.30
CA LYS A 123 43.14 46.13 8.34
C LYS A 123 43.42 44.71 8.86
N LYS A 124 43.72 43.86 7.86
CA LYS A 124 45.04 43.25 7.54
C LYS A 124 45.62 42.15 8.46
N SER A 125 45.85 40.98 7.86
CA SER A 125 47.13 40.23 7.81
C SER A 125 47.06 38.72 8.15
N THR A 126 47.52 37.92 7.18
CA THR A 126 48.37 36.71 7.28
C THR A 126 47.92 35.42 7.99
N ALA A 127 47.92 34.36 7.17
CA ALA A 127 48.62 33.06 7.32
C ALA A 127 48.18 32.02 8.38
N GLU A 128 47.84 30.85 7.82
CA GLU A 128 48.21 29.48 8.20
C GLU A 128 47.79 28.84 9.54
N SER A 129 47.04 27.75 9.38
CA SER A 129 47.06 26.45 10.10
C SER A 129 47.42 26.39 11.60
N HIS A 130 46.56 25.77 12.41
CA HIS A 130 46.85 24.51 13.11
C HIS A 130 45.68 24.05 14.01
N GLN A 131 45.65 22.74 14.20
CA GLN A 131 44.75 21.92 15.02
C GLN A 131 44.67 22.31 16.50
N LYS A 132 43.54 21.96 17.16
CA LYS A 132 43.41 21.31 18.49
C LYS A 132 41.91 21.18 18.86
N SER A 133 41.34 19.97 18.98
CA SER A 133 41.29 19.05 20.14
C SER A 133 40.23 19.39 21.19
N ASN A 134 39.36 18.42 21.52
CA ASN A 134 38.79 18.07 22.84
C ASN A 134 37.78 16.91 22.59
N SER A 135 38.06 15.63 22.89
CA SER A 135 38.16 14.95 24.20
C SER A 135 36.91 15.15 25.07
N TYR A 136 36.05 14.11 25.13
CA TYR A 136 35.02 13.97 26.15
C TYR A 136 35.10 12.58 26.80
N ASP A 137 35.17 12.61 28.13
CA ASP A 137 35.40 11.52 29.06
C ASP A 137 34.21 10.56 29.22
N LYS A 138 34.54 9.30 29.48
CA LYS A 138 33.65 8.26 30.02
C LYS A 138 33.21 8.63 31.44
N LYS A 139 31.91 8.48 31.72
CA LYS A 139 31.39 8.29 33.09
C LYS A 139 30.69 6.95 33.20
N GLU A 140 31.14 6.20 34.21
CA GLU A 140 30.52 5.01 34.76
C GLU A 140 29.09 5.29 35.24
N VAL A 141 28.19 4.32 35.07
CA VAL A 141 26.90 4.28 35.77
C VAL A 141 26.80 2.94 36.50
N SER A 142 26.52 3.06 37.79
CA SER A 142 26.43 2.04 38.82
C SER A 142 25.16 1.19 38.75
N GLU A 143 25.29 -0.03 39.25
CA GLU A 143 24.24 -1.00 39.59
C GLU A 143 23.21 -0.45 40.60
N ASN A 144 21.91 -0.65 40.31
CA ASN A 144 20.92 -1.33 41.16
C ASN A 144 19.49 -0.89 40.82
N ALA A 145 18.70 -1.81 40.27
CA ALA A 145 17.28 -1.97 40.59
C ALA A 145 16.81 -3.33 40.07
N GLN A 146 16.75 -4.32 40.96
CA GLN A 146 15.94 -5.52 40.79
C GLN A 146 14.47 -5.13 40.84
N GLU A 147 13.71 -5.36 39.78
CA GLU A 147 12.27 -5.64 39.89
C GLU A 147 11.86 -6.78 38.95
N ASN A 148 11.65 -7.94 39.58
CA ASN A 148 10.72 -9.02 39.28
C ASN A 148 10.05 -9.06 37.89
N PHE A 149 10.70 -9.73 36.93
CA PHE A 149 9.97 -10.43 35.86
C PHE A 149 9.76 -11.88 36.27
N THR A 150 8.52 -12.22 36.58
CA THR A 150 8.07 -13.62 36.70
C THR A 150 7.98 -14.20 35.28
N ASN A 151 8.79 -15.22 35.00
CA ASN A 151 8.81 -15.93 33.73
C ASN A 151 7.56 -16.85 33.64
N PRO A 152 6.63 -16.67 32.67
CA PRO A 152 5.38 -17.42 32.63
C PRO A 152 5.51 -18.83 32.04
N PHE A 153 6.71 -19.30 31.69
CA PHE A 153 6.89 -20.67 31.18
C PHE A 153 7.13 -21.68 32.30
N SER A 154 6.04 -22.13 32.92
CA SER A 154 6.03 -23.38 33.70
C SER A 154 5.61 -24.54 32.79
N ILE A 155 6.55 -25.40 32.41
CA ILE A 155 6.26 -26.69 31.80
C ILE A 155 5.98 -27.67 32.93
N LYS A 156 4.74 -28.18 33.02
CA LYS A 156 4.43 -29.33 33.88
C LYS A 156 5.02 -30.59 33.22
N GLN A 157 5.94 -31.26 33.92
CA GLN A 157 6.20 -32.67 33.69
C GLN A 157 5.52 -33.50 34.78
N GLU A 158 4.90 -34.60 34.35
CA GLU A 158 4.43 -35.68 35.21
C GLU A 158 5.66 -36.35 35.83
N ASN A 159 5.95 -36.02 37.10
CA ASN A 159 6.39 -36.92 38.17
C ASN A 159 6.89 -36.06 39.34
N ASN A 160 6.25 -36.28 40.48
CA ASN A 160 6.22 -35.40 41.65
C ASN A 160 7.48 -35.53 42.51
N GLU A 161 8.63 -35.02 42.06
CA GLU A 161 9.88 -35.02 42.84
C GLU A 161 10.65 -33.69 42.68
N TYR A 162 10.71 -32.92 43.76
CA TYR A 162 11.52 -31.69 43.85
C TYR A 162 12.97 -32.11 44.14
N ALA A 163 13.86 -31.96 43.16
CA ALA A 163 15.29 -32.12 43.38
C ALA A 163 15.93 -30.74 43.54
N ASP A 164 16.47 -30.46 44.72
CA ASP A 164 17.30 -29.30 45.01
C ASP A 164 18.52 -29.27 44.07
N ILE A 165 18.62 -28.23 43.25
CA ILE A 165 19.85 -27.98 42.48
C ILE A 165 20.73 -27.02 43.30
N PRO A 166 21.97 -27.41 43.64
CA PRO A 166 22.88 -26.58 44.44
C PRO A 166 23.14 -25.23 43.75
N THR A 167 22.89 -24.14 44.48
CA THR A 167 23.33 -22.78 44.11
C THR A 167 24.85 -22.68 44.25
N GLY A 168 25.57 -23.22 43.26
CA GLY A 168 26.98 -22.95 43.03
C GLY A 168 27.09 -22.00 41.85
N TYR A 169 27.47 -20.76 42.11
CA TYR A 169 27.95 -19.81 41.10
C TYR A 169 29.08 -20.48 40.31
N LEU A 170 28.78 -20.93 39.09
CA LEU A 170 29.80 -21.21 38.09
C LEU A 170 30.09 -19.87 37.42
N GLU A 171 31.31 -19.36 37.61
CA GLU A 171 31.85 -18.27 36.82
C GLU A 171 31.55 -18.52 35.34
N ALA A 172 30.98 -17.53 34.66
CA ALA A 172 30.70 -17.59 33.23
C ALA A 172 32.04 -17.70 32.48
N LYS A 173 32.51 -18.92 32.32
CA LYS A 173 33.59 -19.25 31.40
C LYS A 173 33.07 -18.88 30.02
N GLU A 174 33.70 -17.89 29.39
CA GLU A 174 33.37 -17.41 28.04
C GLU A 174 33.04 -18.60 27.13
N MET A 175 31.76 -18.76 26.81
CA MET A 175 31.30 -19.76 25.88
C MET A 175 31.72 -19.26 24.50
N LYS A 176 32.81 -19.82 23.95
CA LYS A 176 33.19 -19.59 22.56
C LYS A 176 32.04 -20.07 21.68
N ILE A 177 31.23 -19.13 21.21
CA ILE A 177 30.22 -19.36 20.18
C ILE A 177 30.96 -19.94 18.98
N SER A 178 30.67 -21.19 18.63
CA SER A 178 31.27 -21.83 17.47
C SER A 178 30.78 -21.12 16.21
N GLU A 179 31.62 -21.00 15.19
CA GLU A 179 31.30 -20.41 13.87
C GLU A 179 30.10 -21.10 13.17
N ASN A 180 29.62 -22.24 13.70
CA ASN A 180 28.46 -22.99 13.21
C ASN A 180 27.17 -22.79 14.04
N THR A 181 27.12 -21.78 14.92
CA THR A 181 25.85 -21.43 15.58
C THR A 181 24.99 -20.69 14.56
N ILE A 182 24.04 -21.39 13.93
CA ILE A 182 23.01 -20.75 13.10
C ILE A 182 22.16 -19.89 14.03
N MET A 183 22.46 -18.60 14.07
CA MET A 183 21.55 -17.59 14.60
C MET A 183 20.32 -17.64 13.68
N ILE A 184 19.24 -18.29 14.12
CA ILE A 184 17.93 -18.09 13.47
C ILE A 184 17.52 -16.67 13.86
N THR A 185 18.03 -15.69 13.13
CA THR A 185 17.52 -14.32 13.21
C THR A 185 16.09 -14.39 12.70
N LYS A 186 15.11 -14.06 13.55
CA LYS A 186 13.72 -13.86 13.15
C LYS A 186 13.71 -13.02 11.87
N GLN A 187 13.06 -13.52 10.82
CA GLN A 187 12.97 -12.77 9.57
C GLN A 187 12.08 -11.54 9.81
N GLU A 188 12.46 -10.39 9.26
CA GLU A 188 11.89 -9.08 9.63
C GLU A 188 10.40 -8.97 9.36
N LEU A 189 9.89 -9.70 8.36
CA LEU A 189 8.48 -9.77 7.99
C LEU A 189 7.84 -11.14 8.29
N GLU A 190 8.43 -11.94 9.18
CA GLU A 190 7.86 -13.23 9.55
C GLU A 190 6.45 -13.08 10.12
N GLY A 191 5.48 -13.74 9.49
CA GLY A 191 4.06 -13.70 9.87
C GLY A 191 3.26 -12.55 9.27
N VAL A 192 3.88 -11.70 8.44
CA VAL A 192 3.20 -10.63 7.71
C VAL A 192 2.63 -11.15 6.39
N GLU A 193 1.37 -10.81 6.11
CA GLU A 193 0.64 -11.21 4.90
C GLU A 193 0.45 -10.00 3.95
N ILE A 194 1.10 -10.01 2.79
CA ILE A 194 1.05 -8.90 1.82
C ILE A 194 0.26 -9.31 0.57
N LEU A 195 -0.68 -8.47 0.13
CA LEU A 195 -1.30 -8.61 -1.19
C LEU A 195 -0.70 -7.61 -2.17
N LEU A 196 -0.02 -8.12 -3.20
CA LEU A 196 0.44 -7.35 -4.33
C LEU A 196 -0.64 -7.29 -5.42
N ASP A 197 -0.86 -6.09 -5.95
CA ASP A 197 -1.82 -5.82 -7.00
C ASP A 197 -1.11 -5.27 -8.25
N PRO A 198 -0.64 -6.14 -9.17
CA PRO A 198 -0.12 -5.67 -10.44
C PRO A 198 -1.24 -5.05 -11.27
N GLY A 199 -1.16 -3.74 -11.55
CA GLY A 199 -2.17 -3.00 -12.30
C GLY A 199 -2.54 -3.63 -13.65
N HIS A 200 -3.76 -3.37 -14.13
CA HIS A 200 -4.24 -3.82 -15.46
C HIS A 200 -4.23 -5.35 -15.67
N GLY A 201 -4.09 -5.83 -16.91
CA GLY A 201 -3.99 -7.24 -17.26
C GLY A 201 -5.02 -7.70 -18.30
N GLY A 202 -4.68 -8.73 -19.07
CA GLY A 202 -5.52 -9.29 -20.11
C GLY A 202 -5.92 -8.25 -21.14
N LYS A 203 -7.23 -7.97 -21.21
CA LYS A 203 -7.84 -7.00 -22.14
C LYS A 203 -7.49 -5.54 -21.83
N ASP A 204 -7.04 -5.26 -20.61
CA ASP A 204 -6.60 -3.94 -20.19
C ASP A 204 -5.07 -3.89 -20.26
N SER A 205 -4.53 -3.12 -21.19
CA SER A 205 -3.08 -2.99 -21.38
C SER A 205 -2.42 -2.04 -20.38
N GLY A 206 -3.20 -1.16 -19.75
CA GLY A 206 -2.68 0.09 -19.22
C GLY A 206 -2.04 0.95 -20.30
N ALA A 207 -1.18 1.87 -19.88
CA ALA A 207 -0.37 2.70 -20.76
C ALA A 207 0.52 1.88 -21.70
N THR A 208 0.72 2.37 -22.92
CA THR A 208 1.46 1.65 -23.97
C THR A 208 2.41 2.57 -24.71
N LYS A 209 3.65 2.12 -24.91
CA LYS A 209 4.67 2.81 -25.72
C LYS A 209 5.57 1.77 -26.39
N ASP A 210 5.83 1.92 -27.69
CA ASP A 210 6.74 1.05 -28.46
C ASP A 210 6.53 -0.48 -28.27
N LYS A 211 5.26 -0.90 -28.14
CA LYS A 211 4.82 -2.29 -27.86
C LYS A 211 5.16 -2.81 -26.45
N ILE A 212 5.61 -1.92 -25.57
CA ILE A 212 5.72 -2.17 -24.14
C ILE A 212 4.41 -1.73 -23.50
N PHE A 213 3.88 -2.60 -22.64
CA PHE A 213 2.60 -2.44 -21.99
C PHE A 213 2.82 -2.34 -20.49
N GLU A 214 2.20 -1.35 -19.85
CA GLU A 214 2.25 -1.16 -18.39
C GLU A 214 1.89 -2.45 -17.64
N LYS A 215 0.84 -3.18 -18.08
CA LYS A 215 0.44 -4.44 -17.47
C LYS A 215 1.57 -5.47 -17.34
N ASN A 216 2.54 -5.45 -18.25
CA ASN A 216 3.68 -6.38 -18.24
C ASN A 216 4.75 -5.90 -17.27
N LEU A 217 5.06 -4.60 -17.25
CA LEU A 217 6.03 -4.01 -16.32
C LEU A 217 5.54 -4.13 -14.87
N ALA A 218 4.26 -3.83 -14.63
CA ALA A 218 3.63 -3.99 -13.31
C ALA A 218 3.73 -5.44 -12.83
N LEU A 219 3.46 -6.42 -13.71
CA LEU A 219 3.55 -7.84 -13.36
C LEU A 219 4.99 -8.31 -13.11
N SER A 220 5.95 -7.91 -13.95
CA SER A 220 7.35 -8.31 -13.76
C SER A 220 7.95 -7.71 -12.49
N THR A 221 7.62 -6.44 -12.21
CA THR A 221 8.08 -5.74 -11.01
C THR A 221 7.47 -6.36 -9.75
N ALA A 222 6.16 -6.65 -9.76
CA ALA A 222 5.48 -7.29 -8.64
C ALA A 222 6.07 -8.67 -8.30
N LYS A 223 6.52 -9.44 -9.30
CA LYS A 223 7.18 -10.73 -9.07
C LYS A 223 8.52 -10.58 -8.34
N LYS A 224 9.30 -9.56 -8.68
CA LYS A 224 10.56 -9.23 -7.98
C LYS A 224 10.31 -8.75 -6.55
N VAL A 225 9.28 -7.92 -6.37
CA VAL A 225 8.84 -7.47 -5.03
C VAL A 225 8.46 -8.67 -4.18
N ALA A 226 7.65 -9.58 -4.70
CA ALA A 226 7.25 -10.78 -3.98
C ALA A 226 8.44 -11.66 -3.60
N GLU A 227 9.40 -11.86 -4.51
CA GLU A 227 10.60 -12.64 -4.22
C GLU A 227 11.36 -12.06 -3.01
N LYS A 228 11.56 -10.74 -2.97
CA LYS A 228 12.27 -10.09 -1.86
C LYS A 228 11.45 -10.09 -0.57
N LEU A 229 10.14 -9.88 -0.65
CA LEU A 229 9.25 -9.98 0.51
C LEU A 229 9.24 -11.39 1.11
N SER A 230 9.19 -12.43 0.27
CA SER A 230 9.29 -13.82 0.73
C SER A 230 10.66 -14.15 1.32
N GLN A 231 11.75 -13.59 0.77
CA GLN A 231 13.09 -13.71 1.36
C GLN A 231 13.19 -13.02 2.74
N ALA A 232 12.41 -11.95 2.96
CA ALA A 232 12.29 -11.24 4.23
C ALA A 232 11.27 -11.89 5.20
N GLY A 233 10.64 -13.00 4.82
CA GLY A 233 9.75 -13.79 5.67
C GLY A 233 8.25 -13.53 5.52
N ALA A 234 7.84 -12.64 4.61
CA ALA A 234 6.42 -12.35 4.38
C ALA A 234 5.74 -13.46 3.54
N SER A 235 4.48 -13.74 3.86
CA SER A 235 3.56 -14.43 2.95
C SER A 235 3.08 -13.45 1.89
N VAL A 236 3.19 -13.81 0.61
CA VAL A 236 2.82 -12.90 -0.49
C VAL A 236 1.72 -13.51 -1.34
N HIS A 237 0.68 -12.72 -1.56
CA HIS A 237 -0.45 -13.02 -2.44
C HIS A 237 -0.47 -12.04 -3.61
N TYR A 238 -1.15 -12.41 -4.69
CA TYR A 238 -1.34 -11.52 -5.85
C TYR A 238 -2.80 -11.33 -6.19
N THR A 239 -3.22 -10.18 -6.71
CA THR A 239 -4.51 -10.10 -7.42
C THR A 239 -4.48 -10.89 -8.73
N ARG A 240 -3.34 -10.90 -9.43
CA ARG A 240 -3.05 -11.72 -10.62
C ARG A 240 -1.59 -12.15 -10.70
N GLU A 241 -1.32 -13.39 -11.12
CA GLU A 241 0.04 -13.94 -11.28
C GLU A 241 0.49 -14.04 -12.76
N ASN A 242 -0.45 -13.78 -13.67
CA ASN A 242 -0.28 -13.86 -15.11
C ASN A 242 -1.04 -12.72 -15.82
N ASP A 243 -1.07 -12.74 -17.15
CA ASP A 243 -1.74 -11.73 -17.97
C ASP A 243 -3.28 -11.93 -18.02
N THR A 244 -3.91 -11.86 -16.85
CA THR A 244 -5.37 -11.96 -16.70
C THR A 244 -5.95 -10.63 -16.23
N PHE A 245 -7.08 -10.25 -16.81
CA PHE A 245 -7.83 -9.08 -16.37
C PHE A 245 -8.58 -9.38 -15.05
N ILE A 246 -8.34 -8.57 -14.02
CA ILE A 246 -9.11 -8.58 -12.77
C ILE A 246 -9.76 -7.21 -12.61
N SER A 247 -11.07 -7.17 -12.35
CA SER A 247 -11.80 -5.92 -12.08
C SER A 247 -11.35 -5.30 -10.76
N LEU A 248 -11.47 -3.97 -10.64
CA LEU A 248 -11.12 -3.24 -9.41
C LEU A 248 -11.85 -3.79 -8.18
N GLU A 249 -13.14 -4.12 -8.31
CA GLU A 249 -13.94 -4.77 -7.27
C GLU A 249 -13.34 -6.11 -6.81
N ASN A 250 -12.94 -6.97 -7.74
CA ASN A 250 -12.37 -8.27 -7.40
C ASN A 250 -10.97 -8.16 -6.77
N ARG A 251 -10.18 -7.14 -7.14
CA ARG A 251 -8.89 -6.82 -6.49
C ARG A 251 -9.10 -6.50 -5.02
N VAL A 252 -10.03 -5.58 -4.74
CA VAL A 252 -10.41 -5.18 -3.38
C VAL A 252 -11.02 -6.34 -2.61
N LYS A 253 -11.92 -7.10 -3.23
CA LYS A 253 -12.52 -8.29 -2.62
C LYS A 253 -11.47 -9.29 -2.17
N LYS A 254 -10.44 -9.51 -2.99
CA LYS A 254 -9.32 -10.38 -2.61
C LYS A 254 -8.57 -9.83 -1.41
N SER A 255 -8.25 -8.54 -1.37
CA SER A 255 -7.63 -7.89 -0.21
C SER A 255 -8.46 -8.06 1.06
N ASN A 256 -9.74 -7.69 0.98
CA ASN A 256 -10.63 -7.66 2.13
C ASN A 256 -11.01 -9.06 2.64
N SER A 257 -10.95 -10.09 1.80
CA SER A 257 -11.26 -11.48 2.19
C SER A 257 -10.07 -12.24 2.76
N HIS A 258 -8.84 -11.75 2.57
CA HIS A 258 -7.63 -12.38 3.10
C HIS A 258 -7.23 -11.69 4.41
N GLN A 259 -6.48 -12.40 5.25
CA GLN A 259 -5.87 -11.82 6.46
C GLN A 259 -4.62 -11.01 6.08
N THR A 260 -4.70 -10.19 5.03
CA THR A 260 -3.57 -9.36 4.61
C THR A 260 -3.40 -8.18 5.56
N ASP A 261 -2.16 -7.84 5.84
CA ASP A 261 -1.72 -6.73 6.68
C ASP A 261 -1.47 -5.45 5.85
N ALA A 262 -1.14 -5.60 4.56
CA ALA A 262 -1.04 -4.50 3.63
C ALA A 262 -1.42 -4.89 2.19
N PHE A 263 -1.92 -3.89 1.45
CA PHE A 263 -2.24 -3.98 0.02
C PHE A 263 -1.37 -2.99 -0.77
N ILE A 264 -0.61 -3.50 -1.74
CA ILE A 264 0.32 -2.69 -2.54
C ILE A 264 -0.05 -2.83 -4.01
N SER A 265 -0.57 -1.76 -4.62
CA SER A 265 -0.85 -1.70 -6.05
C SER A 265 0.33 -1.10 -6.82
N LEU A 266 0.72 -1.73 -7.94
CA LEU A 266 1.89 -1.35 -8.73
C LEU A 266 1.47 -0.94 -10.14
N HIS A 267 1.85 0.28 -10.51
CA HIS A 267 1.50 0.95 -11.77
C HIS A 267 2.69 1.72 -12.36
N PHE A 268 2.55 2.12 -13.63
CA PHE A 268 3.49 3.02 -14.30
C PHE A 268 2.71 4.12 -15.02
N ASP A 269 2.96 5.35 -14.63
CA ASP A 269 2.14 6.51 -14.94
C ASP A 269 2.15 6.84 -16.45
N TYR A 270 1.20 7.64 -16.87
CA TYR A 270 1.09 8.19 -18.20
C TYR A 270 0.60 9.62 -18.15
N PHE A 271 1.32 10.50 -18.84
CA PHE A 271 0.86 11.86 -19.06
C PHE A 271 1.25 12.35 -20.46
N ASN A 272 0.41 13.19 -21.07
CA ASN A 272 0.59 13.66 -22.44
C ASN A 272 1.88 14.51 -22.61
N ASP A 273 2.30 15.20 -21.55
CA ASP A 273 3.57 15.91 -21.53
C ASP A 273 4.71 14.91 -21.25
N PRO A 274 5.62 14.64 -22.21
CA PRO A 274 6.73 13.71 -22.01
C PRO A 274 7.77 14.20 -21.01
N GLU A 275 7.73 15.48 -20.59
CA GLU A 275 8.60 15.99 -19.54
C GLU A 275 8.13 15.56 -18.13
N ALA A 276 6.88 15.12 -17.97
CA ALA A 276 6.41 14.55 -16.72
C ALA A 276 7.14 13.24 -16.41
N ASN A 277 7.89 13.21 -15.32
CA ASN A 277 8.73 12.08 -14.91
C ASN A 277 8.74 11.96 -13.38
N GLY A 278 9.22 10.80 -12.89
CA GLY A 278 9.41 10.50 -11.48
C GLY A 278 8.39 9.53 -10.89
N VAL A 279 8.50 9.32 -9.58
CA VAL A 279 7.70 8.36 -8.83
C VAL A 279 6.72 9.08 -7.91
N SER A 280 5.48 8.62 -7.89
CA SER A 280 4.45 9.09 -6.96
C SER A 280 3.93 7.93 -6.12
N THR A 281 3.61 8.18 -4.85
CA THR A 281 2.91 7.21 -4.01
C THR A 281 1.56 7.76 -3.61
N TYR A 282 0.51 6.98 -3.84
CA TYR A 282 -0.85 7.33 -3.50
C TYR A 282 -1.38 6.46 -2.37
N PHE A 283 -2.21 7.07 -1.53
CA PHE A 283 -2.93 6.38 -0.48
C PHE A 283 -4.31 7.01 -0.31
N TYR A 284 -5.19 6.35 0.43
CA TYR A 284 -6.43 6.97 0.91
C TYR A 284 -6.38 7.07 2.44
N ASN A 285 -6.99 8.09 3.03
CA ASN A 285 -6.93 8.38 4.47
C ASN A 285 -7.72 7.34 5.31
N HIS A 286 -7.21 6.12 5.39
CA HIS A 286 -7.75 5.02 6.16
C HIS A 286 -6.67 4.31 6.97
N GLY A 287 -6.94 4.15 8.28
CA GLY A 287 -6.06 3.48 9.23
C GLY A 287 -4.64 4.05 9.18
N THR A 288 -3.68 3.17 8.97
CA THR A 288 -2.24 3.46 8.91
C THR A 288 -1.71 3.60 7.47
N SER A 289 -2.59 3.73 6.46
CA SER A 289 -2.17 3.83 5.04
C SER A 289 -1.23 4.99 4.75
N LYS A 290 -1.38 6.12 5.45
CA LYS A 290 -0.45 7.26 5.33
C LYS A 290 0.97 6.90 5.80
N ALA A 291 1.09 6.19 6.92
CA ALA A 291 2.37 5.75 7.44
C ALA A 291 3.03 4.75 6.48
N LEU A 292 2.26 3.77 6.00
CA LEU A 292 2.70 2.81 4.98
C LEU A 292 3.21 3.52 3.71
N ALA A 293 2.46 4.51 3.22
CA ALA A 293 2.82 5.29 2.03
C ALA A 293 4.13 6.06 2.22
N ASN A 294 4.30 6.70 3.37
CA ASN A 294 5.52 7.46 3.67
C ASN A 294 6.75 6.56 3.77
N GLU A 295 6.66 5.43 4.46
CA GLU A 295 7.79 4.51 4.63
C GLU A 295 8.23 3.89 3.30
N ILE A 296 7.27 3.44 2.48
CA ILE A 296 7.58 2.91 1.14
C ILE A 296 8.15 4.01 0.23
N HIS A 297 7.58 5.21 0.25
CA HIS A 297 8.05 6.29 -0.62
C HIS A 297 9.44 6.78 -0.24
N SER A 298 9.73 6.93 1.05
CA SER A 298 11.07 7.30 1.53
C SER A 298 12.10 6.27 1.07
N ALA A 299 11.82 4.97 1.25
CA ALA A 299 12.72 3.92 0.81
C ALA A 299 12.90 3.89 -0.72
N LEU A 300 11.86 4.21 -1.49
CA LEU A 300 11.97 4.37 -2.95
C LEU A 300 12.93 5.50 -3.30
N MET A 301 12.77 6.68 -2.70
CA MET A 301 13.61 7.85 -3.01
C MET A 301 15.08 7.66 -2.62
N ASP A 302 15.34 6.88 -1.57
CA ASP A 302 16.70 6.50 -1.19
C ASP A 302 17.30 5.42 -2.11
N GLY A 303 16.46 4.54 -2.65
CA GLY A 303 16.88 3.34 -3.37
C GLY A 303 16.96 3.46 -4.90
N ILE A 304 16.29 4.44 -5.51
CA ILE A 304 16.16 4.53 -6.98
C ILE A 304 16.50 5.94 -7.53
N PRO A 305 17.17 6.03 -8.69
CA PRO A 305 17.55 7.32 -9.29
C PRO A 305 16.41 7.91 -10.14
N MET A 306 15.30 8.26 -9.49
CA MET A 306 14.11 8.86 -10.11
C MET A 306 13.78 10.20 -9.47
N ALA A 307 13.05 11.04 -10.19
CA ALA A 307 12.52 12.27 -9.60
C ALA A 307 11.44 11.96 -8.55
N ASP A 308 11.44 12.73 -7.46
CA ASP A 308 10.46 12.66 -6.40
C ASP A 308 9.22 13.49 -6.76
N ARG A 309 8.03 12.85 -6.75
CA ARG A 309 6.73 13.53 -6.94
C ARG A 309 5.86 13.51 -5.68
N GLY A 310 6.36 12.89 -4.61
CA GLY A 310 5.80 12.86 -3.28
C GLY A 310 4.72 11.83 -3.04
N VAL A 311 4.24 11.86 -1.80
CA VAL A 311 3.12 11.07 -1.29
C VAL A 311 1.84 11.91 -1.32
N ARG A 312 0.76 11.39 -1.89
CA ARG A 312 -0.50 12.12 -2.09
C ARG A 312 -1.71 11.26 -1.78
N THR A 313 -2.81 11.91 -1.37
CA THR A 313 -4.10 11.23 -1.30
C THR A 313 -4.72 11.12 -2.68
N ALA A 314 -5.39 10.01 -2.98
CA ALA A 314 -6.21 9.86 -4.19
C ALA A 314 -7.37 8.89 -3.96
N ASP A 315 -8.47 9.14 -4.64
CA ASP A 315 -9.72 8.37 -4.52
C ASP A 315 -9.75 7.18 -5.48
N TYR A 316 -8.60 6.52 -5.69
CA TYR A 316 -8.55 5.30 -6.49
C TYR A 316 -9.40 4.22 -5.83
N TYR A 317 -10.27 3.57 -6.63
CA TYR A 317 -11.22 2.57 -6.13
C TYR A 317 -10.57 1.50 -5.23
N VAL A 318 -9.37 1.03 -5.61
CA VAL A 318 -8.63 -0.01 -4.88
C VAL A 318 -8.06 0.45 -3.53
N LEU A 319 -7.96 1.75 -3.31
CA LEU A 319 -7.52 2.37 -2.05
C LEU A 319 -8.73 2.71 -1.19
N VAL A 320 -9.73 3.40 -1.77
CA VAL A 320 -10.94 3.84 -1.06
C VAL A 320 -11.70 2.66 -0.44
N ASN A 321 -11.80 1.55 -1.18
CA ASN A 321 -12.60 0.39 -0.76
C ASN A 321 -11.77 -0.70 -0.04
N ASN A 322 -10.47 -0.45 0.20
CA ASN A 322 -9.63 -1.38 0.93
C ASN A 322 -9.82 -1.20 2.44
N LEU A 323 -10.09 -2.29 3.14
CA LEU A 323 -10.16 -2.29 4.61
C LEU A 323 -8.78 -2.41 5.27
N LYS A 324 -7.75 -2.70 4.46
CA LYS A 324 -6.37 -2.87 4.89
C LYS A 324 -5.56 -1.60 4.60
N PRO A 325 -4.47 -1.34 5.34
CA PRO A 325 -3.48 -0.35 4.94
C PRO A 325 -3.11 -0.55 3.46
N SER A 326 -3.32 0.49 2.64
CA SER A 326 -3.23 0.35 1.19
C SER A 326 -2.52 1.52 0.52
N VAL A 327 -1.73 1.20 -0.50
CA VAL A 327 -1.01 2.17 -1.33
C VAL A 327 -1.06 1.79 -2.80
N LEU A 328 -0.97 2.79 -3.67
CA LEU A 328 -0.77 2.64 -5.11
C LEU A 328 0.51 3.38 -5.50
N LEU A 329 1.43 2.67 -6.14
CA LEU A 329 2.74 3.17 -6.52
C LEU A 329 2.77 3.42 -8.02
N GLU A 330 3.02 4.66 -8.42
CA GLU A 330 3.34 5.03 -9.79
C GLU A 330 4.86 5.09 -9.95
N LEU A 331 5.42 4.03 -10.54
CA LEU A 331 6.85 3.73 -10.48
C LEU A 331 7.66 4.34 -11.63
N GLY A 332 7.20 5.45 -12.18
CA GLY A 332 7.79 6.13 -13.34
C GLY A 332 6.84 6.21 -14.53
N PHE A 333 7.10 7.15 -15.45
CA PHE A 333 6.21 7.43 -16.57
C PHE A 333 6.53 6.60 -17.81
N MET A 334 5.52 5.94 -18.37
CA MET A 334 5.61 5.28 -19.67
C MET A 334 5.90 6.27 -20.79
N THR A 335 5.42 7.51 -20.70
CA THR A 335 5.59 8.53 -21.75
C THR A 335 6.95 9.20 -21.71
N SER A 336 7.51 9.42 -20.52
CA SER A 336 8.79 10.08 -20.35
C SER A 336 9.93 9.29 -20.96
N PRO A 337 10.74 9.87 -21.87
CA PRO A 337 11.93 9.20 -22.39
C PRO A 337 12.91 8.80 -21.28
N THR A 338 13.11 9.65 -20.27
CA THR A 338 14.08 9.40 -19.19
C THR A 338 13.65 8.30 -18.24
N ASP A 339 12.34 8.18 -17.97
CA ASP A 339 11.83 7.09 -17.12
C ASP A 339 11.69 5.82 -17.93
N PHE A 340 11.15 5.91 -19.15
CA PHE A 340 10.86 4.75 -19.99
C PHE A 340 12.09 3.87 -20.22
N GLU A 341 13.26 4.46 -20.46
CA GLU A 341 14.52 3.70 -20.59
C GLU A 341 14.89 2.94 -19.32
N LYS A 342 14.58 3.48 -18.13
CA LYS A 342 14.93 2.88 -16.83
C LYS A 342 13.92 1.82 -16.39
N ILE A 343 12.62 2.11 -16.44
CA ILE A 343 11.55 1.27 -15.86
C ILE A 343 11.48 -0.14 -16.48
N GLN A 344 11.97 -0.27 -17.71
CA GLN A 344 12.03 -1.53 -18.43
C GLN A 344 13.18 -2.44 -17.99
N THR A 345 14.18 -1.90 -17.27
CA THR A 345 15.38 -2.63 -16.91
C THR A 345 15.16 -3.50 -15.68
N GLU A 346 15.77 -4.69 -15.69
CA GLU A 346 15.79 -5.59 -14.53
C GLU A 346 16.41 -4.92 -13.30
N GLU A 347 17.48 -4.12 -13.50
CA GLU A 347 18.15 -3.39 -12.43
C GLU A 347 17.21 -2.41 -11.72
N TYR A 348 16.43 -1.64 -12.48
CA TYR A 348 15.46 -0.71 -11.91
C TYR A 348 14.40 -1.46 -11.09
N GLN A 349 13.82 -2.52 -11.66
CA GLN A 349 12.78 -3.28 -10.99
C GLN A 349 13.31 -4.00 -9.74
N ASP A 350 14.56 -4.44 -9.73
CA ASP A 350 15.21 -5.02 -8.54
C ASP A 350 15.45 -3.97 -7.44
N LYS A 351 15.83 -2.75 -7.81
CA LYS A 351 15.97 -1.63 -6.86
C LYS A 351 14.62 -1.22 -6.27
N VAL A 352 13.58 -1.11 -7.11
CA VAL A 352 12.20 -0.88 -6.66
C VAL A 352 11.75 -1.97 -5.71
N ALA A 353 11.98 -3.24 -6.07
CA ALA A 353 11.63 -4.37 -5.22
C ALA A 353 12.30 -4.28 -3.84
N LYS A 354 13.61 -3.96 -3.81
CA LYS A 354 14.34 -3.80 -2.55
C LYS A 354 13.76 -2.66 -1.72
N ALA A 355 13.54 -1.50 -2.34
CA ALA A 355 13.00 -0.32 -1.67
C ALA A 355 11.61 -0.56 -1.08
N ILE A 356 10.70 -1.23 -1.81
CA ILE A 356 9.37 -1.60 -1.29
C ILE A 356 9.50 -2.54 -0.09
N THR A 357 10.39 -3.53 -0.15
CA THR A 357 10.66 -4.44 0.99
C THR A 357 11.21 -3.68 2.20
N ASP A 358 12.21 -2.81 2.01
CA ASP A 358 12.79 -2.01 3.09
C ASP A 358 11.74 -1.10 3.74
N GLY A 359 10.90 -0.44 2.93
CA GLY A 359 9.81 0.41 3.43
C GLY A 359 8.75 -0.36 4.20
N LEU A 360 8.43 -1.58 3.79
CA LEU A 360 7.52 -2.46 4.54
C LEU A 360 8.13 -2.92 5.86
N VAL A 361 9.42 -3.29 5.88
CA VAL A 361 10.16 -3.61 7.11
C VAL A 361 10.11 -2.43 8.09
N ASN A 362 10.40 -1.22 7.61
CA ASN A 362 10.34 -0.03 8.46
C ASN A 362 8.94 0.23 9.01
N TYR A 363 7.91 0.07 8.17
CA TYR A 363 6.51 0.25 8.57
C TYR A 363 6.09 -0.74 9.68
N PHE A 364 6.36 -2.03 9.51
CA PHE A 364 5.98 -3.08 10.48
C PHE A 364 6.87 -3.15 11.72
N ASN A 365 8.06 -2.57 11.70
CA ASN A 365 8.88 -2.42 12.91
C ASN A 365 8.38 -1.28 13.82
N GLN A 366 7.62 -0.33 13.27
CA GLN A 366 7.15 0.86 13.98
C GLN A 366 5.68 0.78 14.44
N ASN A 367 4.90 -0.17 13.93
CA ASN A 367 3.46 -0.32 14.16
C ASN A 367 3.11 -1.78 14.43
#